data_AF-A0AAP7IF63-F1
#
_entry.id   AF-A0AAP7IF63-F1
#
_cell.length_a   1.000
_cell.length_b   1.000
_cell.length_c   1.000
_cell.angle_alpha   90.00
_cell.angle_beta   90.00
_cell.angle_gamma   90.00
#
_symmetry.space_group_name_H-M   'P 1'
#
loop_
_entity.id
_entity.type
_entity.pdbx_description
1 polymer ?
#
loop_
_entity_poly.entity_id
_entity_poly.type
_entity_poly.pdbx_seq_one_letter_code
_entity_poly.pdbx_strand_id
1 'polypeptide(L)'
;MVDLQGEELKKVQNVLSEIKDYVCVVGSVAEGTDNIGSDIDFYVKTKTESEIDREIEANNFNTENIEETYIDKIIEVLERYNIYWESLFVSYITTNSLSIQLEFSPLFDIKNKEKFTVRVYGVELESLVSN
;
A
#
# COMPACT_ATOMS: atom_id res chain seq x y z
N MET A 1 6.18 13.89 -8.99
CA MET A 1 4.86 13.25 -9.13
C MET A 1 4.01 13.89 -10.23
N VAL A 2 3.08 13.13 -10.82
CA VAL A 2 2.02 13.66 -11.72
C VAL A 2 1.10 14.63 -10.97
N ASP A 3 0.62 15.69 -11.63
CA ASP A 3 -0.42 16.56 -11.06
C ASP A 3 -1.81 15.97 -11.33
N LEU A 4 -2.46 15.44 -10.29
CA LEU A 4 -3.81 14.88 -10.37
C LEU A 4 -4.86 15.92 -10.02
N GLN A 5 -5.99 15.91 -10.71
CA GLN A 5 -7.08 16.86 -10.48
C GLN A 5 -8.45 16.19 -10.51
N GLY A 6 -9.46 16.88 -9.98
CA GLY A 6 -10.87 16.48 -10.09
C GLY A 6 -11.17 15.14 -9.41
N GLU A 7 -11.94 14.30 -10.10
CA GLU A 7 -12.43 13.02 -9.56
C GLU A 7 -11.31 11.99 -9.36
N GLU A 8 -10.27 12.01 -10.19
CA GLU A 8 -9.14 11.10 -10.03
C GLU A 8 -8.33 11.42 -8.77
N LEU A 9 -8.06 12.70 -8.51
CA LEU A 9 -7.40 13.12 -7.27
C LEU A 9 -8.19 12.65 -6.04
N LYS A 10 -9.52 12.87 -6.02
CA LYS A 10 -10.37 12.41 -4.91
C LYS A 10 -10.32 10.90 -4.75
N LYS A 11 -10.34 10.17 -5.87
CA LYS A 11 -10.28 8.70 -5.87
C LYS A 11 -8.97 8.22 -5.24
N VAL A 12 -7.83 8.77 -5.67
CA VAL A 12 -6.51 8.45 -5.09
C VAL A 12 -6.45 8.83 -3.62
N GLN A 13 -6.91 10.02 -3.24
CA GLN A 13 -6.95 10.45 -1.84
C GLN A 13 -7.77 9.50 -0.95
N ASN A 14 -8.93 9.04 -1.42
CA ASN A 14 -9.76 8.12 -0.69
C ASN A 14 -9.07 6.76 -0.48
N VAL A 15 -8.46 6.22 -1.54
CA VAL A 15 -7.67 4.97 -1.46
C VAL A 15 -6.54 5.13 -0.45
N LEU A 16 -5.71 6.17 -0.60
CA LEU A 16 -4.60 6.45 0.32
C LEU A 16 -5.07 6.58 1.77
N SER A 17 -6.21 7.23 1.99
CA SER A 17 -6.79 7.39 3.32
C SER A 17 -7.27 6.08 3.94
N GLU A 18 -7.83 5.16 3.15
CA GLU A 18 -8.29 3.85 3.64
C GLU A 18 -7.13 2.87 3.87
N ILE A 19 -6.04 2.95 3.09
CA ILE A 19 -4.93 2.00 3.19
C ILE A 19 -3.82 2.42 4.16
N LYS A 20 -3.77 3.69 4.60
CA LYS A 20 -2.62 4.25 5.34
C LYS A 20 -2.19 3.47 6.57
N ASP A 21 -3.12 2.76 7.22
CA ASP A 21 -2.82 1.97 8.42
C ASP A 21 -2.17 0.63 8.06
N TYR A 22 -2.34 0.16 6.83
CA TYR A 22 -1.84 -1.12 6.31
C TYR A 22 -0.49 -1.01 5.60
N VAL A 23 -0.05 0.21 5.26
CA VAL A 23 1.14 0.44 4.44
C VAL A 23 2.09 1.47 5.04
N CYS A 24 3.33 1.49 4.54
CA CYS A 24 4.27 2.60 4.68
C CYS A 24 4.74 3.00 3.27
N VAL A 25 4.85 4.31 3.00
CA VAL A 25 5.44 4.81 1.76
C VAL A 25 6.95 4.54 1.77
N VAL A 26 7.47 3.99 0.68
CA VAL A 26 8.90 3.74 0.48
C VAL A 26 9.34 4.31 -0.88
N GLY A 27 10.60 4.05 -1.27
CA GLY A 27 11.11 4.44 -2.57
C GLY A 27 11.25 5.96 -2.75
N SER A 28 11.25 6.39 -4.01
CA SER A 28 11.59 7.78 -4.38
C SER A 28 10.68 8.83 -3.74
N VAL A 29 9.40 8.50 -3.53
CA VAL A 29 8.42 9.38 -2.88
C VAL A 29 8.72 9.54 -1.39
N ALA A 30 9.09 8.47 -0.70
CA ALA A 30 9.52 8.56 0.71
C ALA A 30 10.80 9.40 0.86
N GLU A 31 11.72 9.27 -0.09
CA GLU A 31 13.01 9.97 -0.09
C GLU A 31 12.95 11.41 -0.62
N GLY A 32 11.81 11.83 -1.19
CA GLY A 32 11.65 13.15 -1.80
C GLY A 32 12.49 13.35 -3.08
N THR A 33 12.84 12.25 -3.75
CA THR A 33 13.60 12.23 -5.01
C THR A 33 12.72 11.88 -6.22
N ASP A 34 11.40 11.80 -6.01
CA ASP A 34 10.44 11.48 -7.06
C ASP A 34 10.38 12.54 -8.17
N ASN A 35 9.98 12.11 -9.36
CA ASN A 35 9.80 12.97 -10.52
C ASN A 35 8.40 12.77 -11.13
N ILE A 36 8.10 13.44 -12.24
CA ILE A 36 6.74 13.41 -12.82
C ILE A 36 6.31 12.02 -13.29
N GLY A 37 7.25 11.12 -13.60
CA GLY A 37 6.97 9.74 -14.00
C GLY A 37 7.13 8.71 -12.88
N SER A 38 7.45 9.13 -11.66
CA SER A 38 7.54 8.22 -10.51
C SER A 38 6.16 7.67 -10.16
N ASP A 39 6.13 6.38 -9.85
CA ASP A 39 5.09 5.67 -9.13
C ASP A 39 5.13 5.98 -7.61
N ILE A 40 4.23 5.37 -6.85
CA ILE A 40 4.26 5.40 -5.39
C ILE A 40 4.41 3.97 -4.87
N ASP A 41 5.56 3.71 -4.25
CA ASP A 41 5.88 2.43 -3.63
C ASP A 41 5.35 2.33 -2.21
N PHE A 42 4.70 1.21 -1.89
CA PHE A 42 4.17 0.91 -0.58
C PHE A 42 4.73 -0.42 -0.06
N TYR A 43 5.44 -0.34 1.07
CA TYR A 43 5.66 -1.50 1.91
C TYR A 43 4.35 -1.90 2.58
N VAL A 44 3.88 -3.12 2.33
CA VAL A 44 2.68 -3.69 2.97
C VAL A 44 3.06 -4.29 4.31
N LYS A 45 2.41 -3.83 5.38
CA LYS A 45 2.72 -4.29 6.74
C LYS A 45 2.28 -5.75 6.94
N THR A 46 3.03 -6.46 7.77
CA THR A 46 2.65 -7.76 8.31
C THR A 46 1.60 -7.57 9.40
N LYS A 47 0.60 -8.46 9.43
CA LYS A 47 -0.37 -8.52 10.52
C LYS A 47 0.34 -8.93 11.81
N THR A 48 -0.19 -8.51 12.95
CA THR A 48 0.28 -9.02 14.25
C THR A 48 -0.14 -10.47 14.43
N GLU A 49 0.60 -11.23 15.25
CA GLU A 49 0.21 -12.60 15.62
C GLU A 49 -1.24 -12.64 16.14
N SER A 50 -1.63 -11.66 16.95
CA SER A 50 -2.99 -11.55 17.49
C SER A 50 -4.08 -11.33 16.44
N GLU A 51 -3.77 -10.77 15.28
CA GLU A 51 -4.71 -10.62 14.17
C GLU A 51 -4.82 -11.93 13.38
N ILE A 52 -3.67 -12.56 13.11
CA ILE A 52 -3.61 -13.86 12.44
C ILE A 52 -4.36 -14.91 13.26
N ASP A 53 -4.15 -14.97 14.57
CA ASP A 53 -4.85 -15.90 15.47
C ASP A 53 -6.37 -15.71 15.40
N ARG A 54 -6.84 -14.45 15.38
CA ARG A 54 -8.26 -14.13 15.25
C ARG A 54 -8.83 -14.56 13.90
N GLU A 55 -8.07 -14.43 12.82
CA GLU A 55 -8.50 -14.89 11.49
C GLU A 55 -8.57 -16.42 11.43
N ILE A 56 -7.61 -17.12 12.03
CA ILE A 56 -7.60 -18.58 12.15
C ILE A 56 -8.81 -19.06 12.95
N GLU A 57 -9.10 -18.45 14.11
CA GLU A 57 -10.28 -18.76 14.91
C GLU A 57 -11.59 -18.54 14.13
N ALA A 58 -11.70 -17.41 13.43
CA ALA A 58 -12.85 -17.11 12.57
C ALA A 58 -13.00 -18.09 11.41
N ASN A 59 -11.89 -18.68 10.95
CA ASN A 59 -11.84 -19.70 9.90
C ASN A 59 -11.94 -21.14 10.45
N ASN A 60 -12.53 -21.34 11.64
CA ASN A 60 -12.68 -22.66 12.29
C ASN A 60 -11.34 -23.40 12.47
N PHE A 61 -10.28 -22.67 12.82
CA PHE A 61 -8.91 -23.17 12.99
C PHE A 61 -8.28 -23.73 11.70
N ASN A 62 -8.82 -23.38 10.52
CA ASN A 62 -8.17 -23.66 9.25
C ASN A 62 -7.18 -22.53 8.90
N THR A 63 -5.94 -22.91 8.58
CA THR A 63 -4.87 -21.98 8.20
C THR A 63 -4.77 -21.78 6.68
N GLU A 64 -5.54 -22.51 5.88
CA GLU A 64 -5.57 -22.32 4.43
C GLU A 64 -6.09 -20.92 4.08
N ASN A 65 -5.36 -20.22 3.20
CA ASN A 65 -5.67 -18.87 2.72
C ASN A 65 -5.61 -17.75 3.78
N ILE A 66 -4.92 -17.98 4.90
CA ILE A 66 -4.62 -16.91 5.86
C ILE A 66 -3.44 -16.11 5.33
N GLU A 67 -3.68 -14.85 4.99
CA GLU A 67 -2.65 -13.93 4.53
C GLU A 67 -1.92 -13.32 5.73
N GLU A 68 -0.60 -13.44 5.76
CA GLU A 68 0.24 -12.88 6.84
C GLU A 68 0.38 -11.35 6.75
N THR A 69 0.02 -10.76 5.62
CA THR A 69 0.13 -9.32 5.34
C THR A 69 -1.23 -8.72 5.06
N TYR A 70 -1.36 -7.41 5.15
CA TYR A 70 -2.62 -6.72 4.83
C TYR A 70 -2.90 -6.59 3.31
N ILE A 71 -2.26 -7.40 2.46
CA ILE A 71 -2.44 -7.32 1.01
C ILE A 71 -3.90 -7.60 0.60
N ASP A 72 -4.58 -8.47 1.35
CA ASP A 72 -6.03 -8.73 1.25
C ASP A 72 -6.86 -7.46 1.44
N LYS A 73 -6.54 -6.65 2.45
CA LYS A 73 -7.21 -5.37 2.72
C LYS A 73 -6.94 -4.34 1.64
N ILE A 74 -5.74 -4.34 1.06
CA ILE A 74 -5.45 -3.49 -0.09
C ILE A 74 -6.34 -3.87 -1.28
N ILE A 75 -6.44 -5.17 -1.61
CA ILE A 75 -7.30 -5.67 -2.69
C ILE A 75 -8.76 -5.25 -2.47
N GLU A 76 -9.31 -5.47 -1.26
CA GLU A 76 -10.68 -5.08 -0.90
C GLU A 76 -10.95 -3.58 -1.15
N VAL A 77 -9.97 -2.71 -0.86
CA VAL A 77 -10.06 -1.27 -1.11
C VAL A 77 -10.01 -0.98 -2.61
N LEU A 78 -9.06 -1.55 -3.34
CA LEU A 78 -8.93 -1.33 -4.80
C LEU A 78 -10.20 -1.76 -5.54
N GLU A 79 -10.79 -2.91 -5.19
CA GLU A 79 -12.03 -3.41 -5.78
C GLU A 79 -13.22 -2.47 -5.50
N ARG A 80 -13.35 -1.99 -4.26
CA ARG A 80 -14.42 -1.05 -3.86
C ARG A 80 -14.39 0.25 -4.66
N TYR A 81 -13.20 0.72 -4.99
CA TYR A 81 -13.00 1.91 -5.80
C TYR A 81 -12.98 1.62 -7.31
N ASN A 82 -13.21 0.38 -7.77
CA ASN A 82 -13.08 -0.02 -9.17
C ASN A 82 -11.72 0.41 -9.74
N ILE A 83 -10.64 0.02 -9.07
CA ILE A 83 -9.26 0.20 -9.54
C ILE A 83 -8.77 -1.16 -10.02
N TYR A 84 -8.38 -1.22 -11.28
CA TYR A 84 -7.80 -2.42 -11.85
C TYR A 84 -6.32 -2.51 -11.48
N TRP A 85 -5.91 -3.74 -11.21
CA TRP A 85 -4.57 -4.07 -10.78
C TRP A 85 -4.14 -5.38 -11.40
N GLU A 86 -2.82 -5.54 -11.51
CA GLU A 86 -2.16 -6.75 -11.96
C GLU A 86 -1.27 -7.27 -10.84
N SER A 87 -1.06 -8.59 -10.81
CA SER A 87 -0.09 -9.22 -9.90
C SER A 87 1.02 -9.85 -10.73
N LEU A 88 2.26 -9.46 -10.44
CA LEU A 88 3.46 -9.97 -11.12
C LEU A 88 4.01 -11.23 -10.41
N PHE A 89 3.78 -11.36 -9.10
CA PHE A 89 4.17 -12.48 -8.25
C PHE A 89 3.33 -12.49 -6.97
N VAL A 90 3.41 -13.58 -6.19
CA VAL A 90 2.68 -13.72 -4.91
C VAL A 90 2.99 -12.51 -4.01
N SER A 91 1.94 -11.82 -3.57
CA SER A 91 1.98 -10.65 -2.69
C SER A 91 2.55 -9.35 -3.28
N TYR A 92 2.68 -9.22 -4.60
CA TYR A 92 2.92 -7.93 -5.26
C TYR A 92 1.80 -7.53 -6.19
N ILE A 93 1.37 -6.29 -6.05
CA ILE A 93 0.24 -5.71 -6.80
C ILE A 93 0.65 -4.36 -7.35
N THR A 94 0.28 -4.11 -8.61
CA THR A 94 0.42 -2.80 -9.22
C THR A 94 -0.85 -2.36 -9.91
N THR A 95 -1.24 -1.08 -9.75
CA THR A 95 -2.47 -0.55 -10.36
C THR A 95 -2.21 -0.09 -11.80
N ASN A 96 -3.08 -0.44 -12.73
CA ASN A 96 -2.94 -0.08 -14.15
C ASN A 96 -4.06 0.83 -14.69
N SER A 97 -5.08 1.16 -13.87
CA SER A 97 -6.22 1.99 -14.28
C SER A 97 -6.18 3.44 -13.75
N LEU A 98 -5.07 3.85 -13.15
CA LEU A 98 -4.86 5.19 -12.60
C LEU A 98 -3.77 5.91 -13.40
N SER A 99 -3.84 7.24 -13.48
CA SER A 99 -2.80 8.08 -14.08
C SER A 99 -1.48 8.06 -13.29
N ILE A 100 -1.52 7.63 -12.04
CA ILE A 100 -0.36 7.34 -11.19
C ILE A 100 -0.40 5.85 -10.81
N GLN A 101 0.73 5.17 -10.97
CA GLN A 101 0.86 3.77 -10.57
C GLN A 101 1.09 3.70 -9.06
N LEU A 102 0.33 2.85 -8.37
CA LEU A 102 0.54 2.49 -6.98
C LEU A 102 1.09 1.07 -6.95
N GLU A 103 2.23 0.88 -6.28
CA GLU A 103 2.90 -0.41 -6.14
C GLU A 103 2.86 -0.90 -4.70
N PHE A 104 2.40 -2.12 -4.48
CA PHE A 104 2.24 -2.71 -3.14
C PHE A 104 3.04 -3.99 -3.03
N SER A 105 3.92 -4.06 -2.02
CA SER A 105 4.72 -5.26 -1.76
C SER A 105 5.12 -5.37 -0.29
N PRO A 106 5.03 -6.55 0.33
CA PRO A 106 5.67 -6.80 1.62
C PRO A 106 7.19 -7.07 1.47
N LEU A 107 7.71 -7.16 0.23
CA LEU A 107 9.10 -7.54 -0.03
C LEU A 107 10.06 -6.36 -0.14
N PHE A 108 9.58 -5.12 -0.04
CA PHE A 108 10.47 -3.96 -0.03
C PHE A 108 11.43 -4.04 1.16
N ASP A 109 12.72 -3.80 0.92
CA ASP A 109 13.71 -3.75 1.99
C ASP A 109 13.47 -2.51 2.86
N ILE A 110 13.13 -2.76 4.11
CA ILE A 110 12.87 -1.74 5.13
C ILE A 110 13.91 -1.76 6.26
N LYS A 111 14.95 -2.59 6.14
CA LYS A 111 15.97 -2.74 7.16
C LYS A 111 16.78 -1.45 7.29
N ASN A 112 17.01 -1.01 8.53
CA ASN A 112 17.73 0.22 8.86
C ASN A 112 17.07 1.51 8.32
N LYS A 113 15.80 1.47 7.94
CA LYS A 113 15.05 2.68 7.60
C LYS A 113 14.44 3.31 8.85
N GLU A 114 14.38 4.63 8.85
CA GLU A 114 13.73 5.43 9.89
C GLU A 114 12.31 5.81 9.49
N LYS A 115 11.43 5.92 10.50
CA LYS A 115 10.03 6.29 10.32
C LYS A 115 9.88 7.80 10.23
N PHE A 116 9.23 8.26 9.18
CA PHE A 116 8.85 9.66 8.97
C PHE A 116 7.38 9.75 8.58
N THR A 117 6.94 10.98 8.29
CA THR A 117 5.64 11.25 7.69
C THR A 117 5.85 11.94 6.36
N VAL A 118 5.14 11.47 5.33
CA VAL A 118 5.10 12.09 4.02
C VAL A 118 3.67 12.44 3.67
N ARG A 119 3.50 13.52 2.91
CA ARG A 119 2.19 13.92 2.39
C ARG A 119 2.10 13.60 0.91
N VAL A 120 1.29 12.60 0.56
CA VAL A 120 1.06 12.17 -0.82
C VAL A 120 -0.34 12.58 -1.24
N TYR A 121 -0.44 13.42 -2.28
CA TYR A 121 -1.70 14.00 -2.75
C TYR A 121 -2.59 14.61 -1.64
N GLY A 122 -1.97 15.17 -0.59
CA GLY A 122 -2.70 15.78 0.53
C GLY A 122 -3.07 14.83 1.68
N VAL A 123 -2.81 13.53 1.54
CA VAL A 123 -2.99 12.54 2.62
C VAL A 123 -1.66 12.34 3.34
N GLU A 124 -1.67 12.34 4.67
CA GLU A 124 -0.49 12.04 5.49
C GLU A 124 -0.35 10.53 5.70
N LEU A 125 0.82 9.99 5.38
CA LEU A 125 1.15 8.58 5.53
C LEU A 125 2.47 8.40 6.28
N GLU A 126 2.61 7.27 6.98
CA GLU A 126 3.91 6.82 7.48
C GLU A 126 4.82 6.53 6.28
N SER A 127 6.08 6.95 6.36
CA SER A 127 7.12 6.63 5.38
C SER A 127 8.34 6.00 6.05
N LEU A 128 9.11 5.23 5.27
CA LEU A 128 10.37 4.64 5.69
C LEU A 128 11.50 5.14 4.77
N VAL A 129 12.47 5.83 5.35
CA VAL A 129 13.56 6.52 4.64
C VAL A 129 14.91 5.96 5.06
N SER A 130 15.85 5.87 4.12
CA SER A 130 17.23 5.46 4.39
C SER A 130 17.97 6.55 5.16
N ASN A 131 18.76 6.17 6.16
CA ASN A 131 19.63 7.07 6.92
C ASN A 131 20.87 7.52 6.14
#